data_AF-A0A8C7E668-F1
#
_entry.id   AF-A0A8C7E668-F1
#
_cell.length_a   1.000
_cell.length_b   1.000
_cell.length_c   1.000
_cell.angle_alpha   90.00
_cell.angle_beta   90.00
_cell.angle_gamma   90.00
#
_symmetry.space_group_name_H-M   'P 1'
#
loop_
_entity.id
_entity.type
_entity.pdbx_description
1 polymer ?
#
loop_
_entity_poly.entity_id
_entity_poly.type
_entity_poly.pdbx_seq_one_letter_code
_entity_poly.pdbx_strand_id
1 'polypeptide(L)'
;QPLMRSVMEAPFPALGRTISIKNFLPGSGTEVIELCRPLDSRLEHVDFESLFSSLSIRHLSRVFASLLLERRVIFIADKLSTLSKCCHATVALLYPFAWQHTYIPVLPPSMIDIVCSPTPFLIGLLSSSLPRLKELPVEEVLVVDLVNNRFLRQMEDEDSILPRKLQGALEHILEQRNELANDKEEITLNVVSEAFVRFFVEIVGHYSLFMIPAEKEEKALQREAFRKSVSSKSLRRFLEVFMETQMFGGFIQERELRKQGAKGLFEVRAQEYLETLPSEEQSGVNKFLKGLGSRMKFLHKK
;
A
#
# COMPACT_ATOMS: atom_id res chain seq x y z
N GLN A 1 19.38 -22.89 23.64
CA GLN A 1 18.65 -21.84 24.38
C GLN A 1 17.22 -22.31 24.63
N PRO A 2 16.77 -22.42 25.89
CA PRO A 2 15.44 -22.92 26.24
C PRO A 2 14.30 -22.10 25.60
N LEU A 3 14.44 -20.76 25.58
CA LEU A 3 13.44 -19.84 25.02
C LEU A 3 13.11 -20.12 23.54
N MET A 4 14.12 -20.13 22.66
CA MET A 4 13.90 -20.31 21.22
C MET A 4 13.20 -21.64 20.92
N ARG A 5 13.52 -22.69 21.67
CA ARG A 5 12.85 -23.98 21.55
C ARG A 5 11.37 -23.88 21.94
N SER A 6 11.08 -23.26 23.08
CA SER A 6 9.69 -23.06 23.53
C SER A 6 8.88 -22.15 22.59
N VAL A 7 9.52 -21.16 21.93
CA VAL A 7 8.88 -20.35 20.88
C VAL A 7 8.56 -21.20 19.66
N MET A 8 9.51 -22.01 19.18
CA MET A 8 9.32 -22.86 18.00
C MET A 8 8.32 -24.00 18.21
N GLU A 9 8.20 -24.51 19.44
CA GLU A 9 7.27 -25.58 19.81
C GLU A 9 5.85 -25.04 20.10
N ALA A 10 5.69 -23.74 20.38
CA ALA A 10 4.38 -23.14 20.61
C ALA A 10 3.56 -23.08 19.31
N PRO A 11 2.24 -23.37 19.36
CA PRO A 11 1.39 -23.25 18.18
C PRO A 11 1.34 -21.80 17.71
N PHE A 12 1.33 -21.58 16.39
CA PHE A 12 1.20 -20.24 15.85
C PHE A 12 -0.16 -19.64 16.25
N PRO A 13 -0.19 -18.51 17.00
CA PRO A 13 -1.44 -17.95 17.49
C PRO A 13 -2.40 -17.54 16.37
N ALA A 14 -3.70 -17.71 16.60
CA ALA A 14 -4.71 -17.04 15.79
C ALA A 14 -4.66 -15.51 16.01
N LEU A 15 -5.19 -14.71 15.09
CA LEU A 15 -5.24 -13.25 15.21
C LEU A 15 -5.90 -12.83 16.54
N GLY A 16 -5.29 -11.88 17.25
CA GLY A 16 -5.74 -11.39 18.56
C GLY A 16 -5.52 -12.36 19.73
N ARG A 17 -4.87 -13.51 19.52
CA ARG A 17 -4.60 -14.49 20.58
C ARG A 17 -3.19 -14.32 21.14
N THR A 18 -3.11 -14.48 22.45
CA THR A 18 -1.86 -14.49 23.22
C THR A 18 -1.43 -15.93 23.51
N ILE A 19 -0.15 -16.21 23.32
CA ILE A 19 0.51 -17.42 23.79
C ILE A 19 1.46 -17.06 24.93
N SER A 20 1.61 -17.97 25.89
CA SER A 20 2.52 -17.81 27.02
C SER A 20 3.67 -18.79 26.88
N ILE A 21 4.90 -18.29 26.84
CA ILE A 21 6.12 -19.05 26.62
C ILE A 21 6.94 -19.06 27.89
N LYS A 22 7.35 -20.23 28.36
CA LYS A 22 8.20 -20.36 29.54
C LYS A 22 9.68 -20.24 29.14
N ASN A 23 10.36 -19.24 29.68
CA ASN A 23 11.79 -19.05 29.54
C ASN A 23 12.49 -19.52 30.81
N PHE A 24 13.41 -20.49 30.68
CA PHE A 24 14.24 -20.93 31.80
C PHE A 24 15.57 -20.20 31.77
N LEU A 25 15.78 -19.29 32.73
CA LEU A 25 17.02 -18.55 32.88
C LEU A 25 17.87 -19.18 34.00
N PRO A 26 19.13 -19.58 33.71
CA PRO A 26 20.02 -20.08 34.75
C PRO A 26 20.21 -19.03 35.87
N GLY A 27 19.86 -19.39 37.10
CA GLY A 27 20.01 -18.52 38.28
C GLY A 27 18.83 -17.60 38.60
N SER A 28 17.90 -17.38 37.66
CA SER A 28 16.73 -16.48 37.84
C SER A 28 15.39 -17.19 37.85
N GLY A 29 15.35 -18.49 37.53
CA GLY A 29 14.12 -19.29 37.57
C GLY A 29 13.37 -19.34 36.24
N THR A 30 12.07 -19.58 36.29
CA THR A 30 11.19 -19.64 35.11
C THR A 30 10.46 -18.32 34.94
N GLU A 31 10.70 -17.63 33.84
CA GLU A 31 9.92 -16.46 33.42
C GLU A 31 8.84 -16.89 32.42
N VAL A 32 7.70 -16.19 32.41
CA VAL A 32 6.64 -16.40 31.43
C VAL A 32 6.58 -15.16 30.55
N ILE A 33 6.79 -15.33 29.25
CA ILE A 33 6.71 -14.29 28.24
C ILE A 33 5.39 -14.44 27.49
N GLU A 34 4.60 -13.39 27.42
CA GLU A 34 3.35 -13.37 26.67
C GLU A 34 3.58 -12.75 25.29
N LEU A 35 3.22 -13.47 24.23
CA LEU A 35 3.28 -12.99 22.85
C LEU A 35 1.87 -12.97 22.27
N CYS A 36 1.40 -11.80 21.87
CA CYS A 36 0.10 -11.63 21.23
C CYS A 36 0.26 -11.46 19.72
N ARG A 37 -0.53 -12.20 18.93
CA ARG A 37 -0.66 -11.89 17.51
C ARG A 37 -1.62 -10.72 17.33
N PRO A 38 -1.24 -9.64 16.65
CA PRO A 38 -2.13 -8.51 16.43
C PRO A 38 -3.40 -8.92 15.66
N LEU A 39 -4.50 -8.21 15.90
CA LEU A 39 -5.75 -8.39 15.13
C LEU A 39 -5.59 -7.94 13.68
N ASP A 40 -4.72 -6.96 13.45
CA ASP A 40 -4.38 -6.41 12.15
C ASP A 40 -2.86 -6.34 12.02
N SER A 41 -2.29 -7.20 11.17
CA SER A 41 -0.85 -7.26 10.93
C SER A 41 -0.38 -6.33 9.80
N ARG A 42 -1.28 -5.53 9.19
CA ARG A 42 -0.93 -4.67 8.04
C ARG A 42 0.16 -3.65 8.35
N LEU A 43 0.14 -3.14 9.58
CA LEU A 43 1.08 -2.12 10.05
C LEU A 43 2.13 -2.71 11.01
N GLU A 44 2.21 -4.04 11.10
CA GLU A 44 3.23 -4.69 11.92
C GLU A 44 4.61 -4.39 11.33
N HIS A 45 5.51 -3.85 12.15
CA HIS A 45 6.86 -3.41 11.75
C HIS A 45 6.91 -2.26 10.74
N VAL A 46 5.80 -1.53 10.55
CA VAL A 46 5.76 -0.34 9.69
C VAL A 46 6.17 0.90 10.49
N ASP A 47 7.16 1.62 9.98
CA ASP A 47 7.64 2.89 10.53
C ASP A 47 7.51 3.97 9.44
N PHE A 48 6.39 4.71 9.47
CA PHE A 48 6.17 5.82 8.55
C PHE A 48 7.03 7.04 8.88
N GLU A 49 7.50 7.19 10.12
CA GLU A 49 8.29 8.35 10.52
C GLU A 49 9.65 8.35 9.81
N SER A 50 10.28 7.17 9.71
CA SER A 50 11.50 7.00 8.92
C SER A 50 11.30 7.35 7.44
N LEU A 51 10.12 7.05 6.88
CA LEU A 51 9.77 7.40 5.50
C LEU A 51 9.59 8.91 5.32
N PHE A 52 8.82 9.57 6.19
CA PHE A 52 8.59 11.02 6.12
C PHE A 52 9.82 11.85 6.48
N SER A 53 10.72 11.32 7.32
CA SER A 53 12.03 11.92 7.58
C SER A 53 12.96 11.86 6.36
N SER A 54 12.78 10.85 5.50
CA SER A 54 13.64 10.62 4.32
C SER A 54 13.09 11.24 3.03
N LEU A 55 11.77 11.36 2.92
CA LEU A 55 11.10 11.84 1.71
C LEU A 55 10.08 12.94 2.02
N SER A 56 10.14 14.01 1.23
CA SER A 56 9.04 14.97 1.17
C SER A 56 7.78 14.30 0.64
N ILE A 57 6.62 14.82 1.04
CA ILE A 57 5.31 14.30 0.63
C ILE A 57 5.16 14.28 -0.89
N ARG A 58 5.72 15.27 -1.59
CA ARG A 58 5.74 15.32 -3.05
C ARG A 58 6.60 14.23 -3.69
N HIS A 59 7.76 13.90 -3.11
CA HIS A 59 8.56 12.77 -3.61
C HIS A 59 7.90 11.44 -3.27
N LEU A 60 7.30 11.32 -2.09
CA LEU A 60 6.53 10.14 -1.70
C LEU A 60 5.36 9.89 -2.66
N SER A 61 4.60 10.93 -3.05
CA SER A 61 3.47 10.76 -3.97
C SER A 61 3.91 10.25 -5.34
N ARG A 62 5.06 10.70 -5.86
CA ARG A 62 5.65 10.20 -7.12
C ARG A 62 6.17 8.76 -7.02
N VAL A 63 6.78 8.40 -5.90
CA VAL A 63 7.19 7.01 -5.61
C VAL A 63 5.97 6.10 -5.53
N PHE A 64 4.95 6.51 -4.78
CA PHE A 64 3.69 5.81 -4.66
C PHE A 64 3.03 5.63 -6.03
N ALA A 65 2.96 6.68 -6.85
CA ALA A 65 2.43 6.63 -8.20
C ALA A 65 3.19 5.62 -9.10
N SER A 66 4.51 5.58 -8.98
CA SER A 66 5.36 4.66 -9.73
C SER A 66 5.11 3.21 -9.33
N LEU A 67 4.94 2.94 -8.04
CA LEU A 67 4.58 1.60 -7.55
C LEU A 67 3.17 1.20 -7.97
N LEU A 68 2.20 2.12 -7.99
CA LEU A 68 0.86 1.83 -8.50
C LEU A 68 0.86 1.39 -9.96
N LEU A 69 1.84 1.81 -10.76
CA LEU A 69 2.02 1.34 -12.13
C LEU A 69 3.03 0.19 -12.25
N GLU A 70 3.39 -0.44 -11.14
CA GLU A 70 4.35 -1.55 -11.09
C GLU A 70 5.67 -1.21 -11.77
N ARG A 71 6.22 -0.02 -11.50
CA ARG A 71 7.53 0.36 -12.04
C ARG A 71 8.67 -0.23 -11.22
N ARG A 72 9.86 -0.19 -11.82
CA ARG A 72 11.14 -0.49 -11.17
C ARG A 72 11.54 0.69 -10.29
N VAL A 73 11.64 0.48 -8.98
CA VAL A 73 12.01 1.51 -8.00
C VAL A 73 13.21 1.04 -7.18
N ILE A 74 14.23 1.89 -7.09
CA ILE A 74 15.41 1.69 -6.25
C ILE A 74 15.47 2.78 -5.20
N PHE A 75 15.53 2.39 -3.93
CA PHE A 75 15.86 3.28 -2.82
C PHE A 75 17.35 3.21 -2.50
N ILE A 76 17.96 4.38 -2.30
CA ILE A 76 19.35 4.53 -1.90
C ILE A 76 19.40 5.19 -0.52
N ALA A 77 20.14 4.59 0.42
CA ALA A 77 20.42 5.21 1.71
C ALA A 77 21.76 4.76 2.30
N ASP A 78 22.26 5.48 3.30
CA ASP A 78 23.52 5.13 3.98
C ASP A 78 23.36 4.02 5.04
N LYS A 79 22.12 3.76 5.48
CA LYS A 79 21.82 2.83 6.59
C LYS A 79 20.83 1.77 6.14
N LEU A 80 21.12 0.52 6.50
CA LEU A 80 20.24 -0.63 6.25
C LEU A 80 18.87 -0.46 6.91
N SER A 81 18.83 0.13 8.11
CA SER A 81 17.58 0.41 8.82
C SER A 81 16.69 1.40 8.09
N THR A 82 17.26 2.45 7.48
CA THR A 82 16.50 3.41 6.67
C THR A 82 15.91 2.73 5.44
N LEU A 83 16.71 1.91 4.74
CA LEU A 83 16.25 1.17 3.57
C LEU A 83 15.09 0.23 3.90
N SER A 84 15.26 -0.64 4.90
CA SER A 84 14.23 -1.61 5.25
C SER A 84 12.95 -0.93 5.69
N LYS A 85 13.03 0.04 6.60
CA LYS A 85 11.87 0.78 7.10
C LYS A 85 11.13 1.53 6.00
N CYS A 86 11.84 2.28 5.15
CA CYS A 86 11.21 3.01 4.05
C CYS A 86 10.57 2.07 3.03
N CYS A 87 11.20 0.93 2.72
CA CYS A 87 10.62 -0.08 1.85
C CYS A 87 9.32 -0.66 2.43
N HIS A 88 9.34 -1.11 3.69
CA HIS A 88 8.16 -1.69 4.35
C HIS A 88 7.03 -0.68 4.47
N ALA A 89 7.35 0.55 4.88
CA ALA A 89 6.39 1.64 4.95
C ALA A 89 5.76 1.91 3.59
N THR A 90 6.56 2.05 2.53
CA THR A 90 6.03 2.33 1.19
C THR A 90 5.14 1.19 0.66
N VAL A 91 5.50 -0.08 0.90
CA VAL A 91 4.64 -1.22 0.54
C VAL A 91 3.33 -1.21 1.33
N ALA A 92 3.35 -0.86 2.61
CA ALA A 92 2.14 -0.77 3.42
C ALA A 92 1.14 0.29 2.90
N LEU A 93 1.63 1.35 2.25
CA LEU A 93 0.79 2.36 1.59
C LEU A 93 -0.02 1.81 0.40
N LEU A 94 0.33 0.64 -0.15
CA LEU A 94 -0.38 0.03 -1.28
C LEU A 94 -1.67 -0.67 -0.85
N TYR A 95 -1.90 -0.90 0.45
CA TYR A 95 -3.11 -1.55 0.95
C TYR A 95 -4.38 -0.83 0.44
N PRO A 96 -5.36 -1.53 -0.17
CA PRO A 96 -5.65 -2.96 -0.06
C PRO A 96 -4.94 -3.88 -1.06
N PHE A 97 -4.07 -3.33 -1.90
CA PHE A 97 -3.31 -4.10 -2.87
C PHE A 97 -2.05 -4.66 -2.22
N ALA A 98 -1.63 -5.85 -2.67
CA ALA A 98 -0.37 -6.45 -2.28
C ALA A 98 0.61 -6.35 -3.43
N TRP A 99 1.84 -5.90 -3.18
CA TRP A 99 2.90 -5.91 -4.18
C TRP A 99 3.15 -7.32 -4.68
N GLN A 100 3.12 -7.53 -5.99
CA GLN A 100 3.19 -8.86 -6.62
C GLN A 100 4.57 -9.23 -7.17
N HIS A 101 5.53 -8.30 -7.11
CA HIS A 101 6.80 -8.43 -7.82
C HIS A 101 7.99 -8.53 -6.87
N THR A 102 9.20 -8.58 -7.43
CA THR A 102 10.43 -8.67 -6.64
C THR A 102 10.50 -7.54 -5.60
N TYR A 103 10.68 -7.92 -4.35
CA TYR A 103 10.78 -7.01 -3.21
C TYR A 103 12.01 -7.39 -2.38
N ILE A 104 13.03 -6.53 -2.42
CA ILE A 104 14.29 -6.75 -1.72
C ILE A 104 14.65 -5.47 -0.95
N PRO A 105 14.19 -5.31 0.30
CA PRO A 105 14.39 -4.08 1.08
C PRO A 105 15.86 -3.69 1.25
N VAL A 106 16.75 -4.68 1.25
CA VAL A 106 18.20 -4.53 1.31
C VAL A 106 18.82 -5.57 0.38
N LEU A 107 19.32 -5.13 -0.77
CA LEU A 107 20.02 -6.00 -1.70
C LEU A 107 21.52 -6.05 -1.37
N PRO A 108 22.11 -7.24 -1.17
CA PRO A 108 23.55 -7.39 -0.98
C PRO A 108 24.33 -6.90 -2.21
N PRO A 109 25.49 -6.23 -2.04
CA PRO A 109 26.29 -5.74 -3.16
C PRO A 109 26.70 -6.81 -4.18
N SER A 110 26.89 -8.05 -3.73
CA SER A 110 27.24 -9.19 -4.59
C SER A 110 26.12 -9.63 -5.53
N MET A 111 24.89 -9.16 -5.31
CA MET A 111 23.70 -9.48 -6.12
C MET A 111 23.17 -8.26 -6.88
N ILE A 112 23.97 -7.20 -6.99
CA ILE A 112 23.52 -5.93 -7.59
C ILE A 112 23.00 -6.09 -9.01
N ASP A 113 23.49 -7.07 -9.77
CA ASP A 113 23.05 -7.33 -11.15
C ASP A 113 21.54 -7.62 -11.27
N ILE A 114 20.86 -8.00 -10.17
CA ILE A 114 19.39 -8.17 -10.12
C ILE A 114 18.65 -6.89 -10.57
N VAL A 115 19.22 -5.71 -10.35
CA VAL A 115 18.60 -4.44 -10.76
C VAL A 115 18.47 -4.30 -12.29
N CYS A 116 19.17 -5.13 -13.06
CA CYS A 116 19.04 -5.20 -14.51
C CYS A 116 17.81 -6.02 -14.96
N SER A 117 17.03 -6.58 -14.04
CA SER A 117 15.81 -7.31 -14.38
C SER A 117 14.84 -6.41 -15.16
N PRO A 118 14.21 -6.92 -16.24
CA PRO A 118 13.17 -6.18 -16.96
C PRO A 118 11.84 -6.16 -16.22
N THR A 119 11.66 -7.00 -15.19
CA THR A 119 10.42 -7.07 -14.42
C THR A 119 10.34 -5.95 -13.38
N PRO A 120 9.13 -5.56 -12.96
CA PRO A 120 8.95 -4.64 -11.84
C PRO A 120 9.68 -5.10 -10.58
N PHE A 121 10.17 -4.15 -9.78
CA PHE A 121 10.75 -4.44 -8.48
C PHE A 121 10.74 -3.21 -7.57
N LEU A 122 10.84 -3.46 -6.26
CA LEU A 122 11.21 -2.46 -5.27
C LEU A 122 12.45 -2.98 -4.52
N ILE A 123 13.57 -2.28 -4.66
CA ILE A 123 14.88 -2.69 -4.14
C ILE A 123 15.53 -1.57 -3.34
N GLY A 124 16.13 -1.89 -2.20
CA GLY A 124 17.01 -0.97 -1.46
C GLY A 124 18.49 -1.27 -1.66
N LEU A 125 19.29 -0.26 -1.94
CA LEU A 125 20.76 -0.34 -2.04
C LEU A 125 21.43 0.64 -1.09
N LEU A 126 22.56 0.23 -0.54
CA LEU A 126 23.42 1.16 0.19
C LEU A 126 24.03 2.19 -0.77
N SER A 127 24.24 3.41 -0.31
CA SER A 127 24.92 4.46 -1.08
C SER A 127 26.30 4.04 -1.59
N SER A 128 26.99 3.13 -0.87
CA SER A 128 28.27 2.55 -1.30
C SER A 128 28.17 1.73 -2.60
N SER A 129 26.96 1.28 -2.98
CA SER A 129 26.69 0.56 -4.23
C SER A 129 26.41 1.49 -5.42
N LEU A 130 26.26 2.80 -5.20
CA LEU A 130 25.97 3.76 -6.27
C LEU A 130 26.99 3.77 -7.42
N PRO A 131 28.32 3.71 -7.20
CA PRO A 131 29.27 3.67 -8.30
C PRO A 131 29.03 2.47 -9.22
N ARG A 132 28.82 1.29 -8.63
CA ARG A 132 28.53 0.06 -9.37
C ARG A 132 27.19 0.13 -10.10
N LEU A 133 26.15 0.70 -9.48
CA LEU A 133 24.84 0.90 -10.12
C LEU A 133 24.95 1.74 -11.40
N LYS A 134 25.83 2.74 -11.44
CA LYS A 134 26.03 3.61 -12.61
C LYS A 134 26.70 2.88 -13.79
N GLU A 135 27.43 1.80 -13.53
CA GLU A 135 28.07 0.98 -14.57
C GLU A 135 27.11 -0.02 -15.21
N LEU A 136 25.97 -0.30 -14.57
CA LEU A 136 25.00 -1.28 -15.03
C LEU A 136 24.05 -0.68 -16.08
N PRO A 137 23.61 -1.47 -17.08
CA PRO A 137 22.67 -1.05 -18.11
C PRO A 137 21.24 -1.05 -17.58
N VAL A 138 20.97 -0.26 -16.54
CA VAL A 138 19.63 -0.14 -15.98
C VAL A 138 18.88 0.94 -16.76
N GLU A 139 17.70 0.62 -17.28
CA GLU A 139 16.82 1.56 -18.00
C GLU A 139 15.45 1.62 -17.30
N GLU A 140 14.71 2.70 -17.53
CA GLU A 140 13.34 2.93 -17.01
C GLU A 140 13.14 2.51 -15.54
N VAL A 141 13.99 3.06 -14.68
CA VAL A 141 13.99 2.83 -13.23
C VAL A 141 13.94 4.17 -12.51
N LEU A 142 13.08 4.26 -11.50
CA LEU A 142 13.06 5.39 -10.57
C LEU A 142 14.10 5.14 -9.49
N VAL A 143 15.14 5.97 -9.42
CA VAL A 143 16.20 5.87 -8.39
C VAL A 143 16.04 7.01 -7.42
N VAL A 144 15.72 6.67 -6.16
CA VAL A 144 15.37 7.61 -5.09
C VAL A 144 16.49 7.65 -4.07
N ASP A 145 17.06 8.83 -3.87
CA ASP A 145 18.04 9.12 -2.83
C ASP A 145 17.30 9.56 -1.56
N LEU A 146 17.18 8.63 -0.61
CA LEU A 146 16.52 8.83 0.68
C LEU A 146 17.36 9.72 1.62
N VAL A 147 18.66 9.90 1.36
CA VAL A 147 19.55 10.72 2.19
C VAL A 147 19.33 12.20 1.88
N ASN A 148 19.20 12.52 0.59
CA ASN A 148 19.11 13.90 0.12
C ASN A 148 17.70 14.28 -0.39
N ASN A 149 16.71 13.40 -0.20
CA ASN A 149 15.32 13.60 -0.65
C ASN A 149 15.26 14.07 -2.12
N ARG A 150 15.82 13.29 -3.05
CA ARG A 150 15.85 13.62 -4.49
C ARG A 150 15.78 12.38 -5.37
N PHE A 151 15.49 12.57 -6.65
CA PHE A 151 15.62 11.51 -7.65
C PHE A 151 16.96 11.61 -8.36
N LEU A 152 17.70 10.49 -8.38
CA LEU A 152 18.92 10.34 -9.17
C LEU A 152 18.59 9.96 -10.63
N ARG A 153 17.43 9.34 -10.84
CA ARG A 153 16.86 9.01 -12.15
C ARG A 153 15.33 8.94 -12.03
N GLN A 154 14.63 9.43 -13.04
CA GLN A 154 13.16 9.48 -13.13
C GLN A 154 12.70 9.30 -14.57
N MET A 155 11.41 9.02 -14.78
CA MET A 155 10.77 8.87 -16.09
C MET A 155 10.05 10.14 -16.58
N GLU A 156 10.01 11.19 -15.75
CA GLU A 156 9.48 12.54 -16.03
C GLU A 156 7.95 12.63 -16.21
N ASP A 157 7.22 11.52 -16.03
CA ASP A 157 5.76 11.47 -16.11
C ASP A 157 5.10 11.21 -14.75
N GLU A 158 5.86 11.06 -13.66
CA GLU A 158 5.36 10.67 -12.34
C GLU A 158 4.29 11.64 -11.80
N ASP A 159 4.44 12.94 -12.06
CA ASP A 159 3.47 13.99 -11.67
C ASP A 159 2.12 13.90 -12.39
N SER A 160 2.04 13.08 -13.46
CA SER A 160 0.85 12.96 -14.30
C SER A 160 0.08 11.65 -14.11
N ILE A 161 0.65 10.70 -13.36
CA ILE A 161 0.07 9.38 -13.13
C ILE A 161 -1.21 9.48 -12.30
N LEU A 162 -1.13 10.14 -11.14
CA LEU A 162 -2.26 10.17 -10.19
C LEU A 162 -3.35 11.17 -10.63
N PRO A 163 -4.63 10.89 -10.31
CA PRO A 163 -5.69 11.87 -10.48
C PRO A 163 -5.44 13.10 -9.59
N ARG A 164 -5.11 14.25 -10.19
CA ARG A 164 -4.65 15.48 -9.49
C ARG A 164 -5.44 15.87 -8.25
N LYS A 165 -6.77 15.75 -8.28
CA LYS A 165 -7.61 16.07 -7.11
C LYS A 165 -7.41 15.11 -5.95
N LEU A 166 -7.26 13.82 -6.23
CA LEU A 166 -7.01 12.80 -5.22
C LEU A 166 -5.60 12.91 -4.67
N GLN A 167 -4.62 13.17 -5.55
CA GLN A 167 -3.26 13.46 -5.14
C GLN A 167 -3.19 14.66 -4.19
N GLY A 168 -3.76 15.81 -4.58
CA GLY A 168 -3.73 17.01 -3.72
C GLY A 168 -4.45 16.81 -2.39
N ALA A 169 -5.56 16.07 -2.36
CA ALA A 169 -6.24 15.73 -1.12
C ALA A 169 -5.41 14.80 -0.22
N LEU A 170 -4.75 13.80 -0.80
CA LEU A 170 -3.86 12.90 -0.09
C LEU A 170 -2.66 13.66 0.49
N GLU A 171 -1.97 14.46 -0.34
CA GLU A 171 -0.82 15.26 0.09
C GLU A 171 -1.19 16.20 1.24
N HIS A 172 -2.35 16.86 1.16
CA HIS A 172 -2.85 17.73 2.23
C HIS A 172 -3.06 17.00 3.56
N ILE A 173 -3.67 15.80 3.55
CA ILE A 173 -3.86 15.01 4.77
C ILE A 173 -2.51 14.58 5.36
N LEU A 174 -1.56 14.20 4.49
CA LEU A 174 -0.23 13.81 4.93
C LEU A 174 0.55 14.99 5.51
N GLU A 175 0.36 16.20 4.99
CA GLU A 175 0.96 17.43 5.54
C GLU A 175 0.44 17.70 6.96
N GLN A 176 -0.86 17.49 7.20
CA GLN A 176 -1.51 17.72 8.50
C GLN A 176 -1.46 16.53 9.47
N ARG A 177 -0.77 15.44 9.12
CA ARG A 177 -0.82 14.16 9.85
C ARG A 177 -0.51 14.27 11.35
N ASN A 178 0.45 15.11 11.75
CA ASN A 178 0.86 15.27 13.15
C ASN A 178 -0.20 16.01 13.97
N GLU A 179 -0.79 17.06 13.39
CA GLU A 179 -1.89 17.83 13.99
C GLU A 179 -3.12 16.93 14.19
N LEU A 180 -3.46 16.13 13.17
CA LEU A 180 -4.57 15.18 13.23
C LEU A 180 -4.34 14.06 14.26
N ALA A 181 -3.08 13.72 14.52
CA ALA A 181 -2.69 12.69 15.48
C ALA A 181 -2.49 13.19 16.91
N ASN A 182 -2.56 14.51 17.16
CA ASN A 182 -2.16 15.14 18.42
C ASN A 182 -0.77 14.65 18.90
N ASP A 183 0.18 14.53 17.96
CA ASP A 183 1.56 14.06 18.19
C ASP A 183 1.70 12.65 18.82
N LYS A 184 0.66 11.81 18.75
CA LYS A 184 0.71 10.41 19.21
C LYS A 184 1.07 9.48 18.07
N GLU A 185 2.24 8.84 18.14
CA GLU A 185 2.79 7.97 17.10
C GLU A 185 1.81 6.88 16.61
N GLU A 186 1.14 6.17 17.53
CA GLU A 186 0.13 5.15 17.18
C GLU A 186 -1.05 5.74 16.39
N ILE A 187 -1.46 6.97 16.72
CA ILE A 187 -2.54 7.67 16.01
C ILE A 187 -2.04 8.15 14.65
N THR A 188 -0.78 8.63 14.55
CA THR A 188 -0.17 9.03 13.28
C THR A 188 -0.14 7.86 12.29
N LEU A 189 0.24 6.65 12.72
CA LEU A 189 0.21 5.44 11.89
C LEU A 189 -1.20 5.18 11.33
N ASN A 190 -2.22 5.32 12.17
CA ASN A 190 -3.62 5.14 11.78
C ASN A 190 -4.10 6.24 10.82
N VAL A 191 -3.72 7.51 11.03
CA VAL A 191 -4.07 8.63 10.14
C VAL A 191 -3.50 8.41 8.74
N VAL A 192 -2.23 8.00 8.66
CA VAL A 192 -1.56 7.72 7.37
C VAL A 192 -2.24 6.54 6.68
N SER A 193 -2.44 5.41 7.38
CA SER A 193 -3.12 4.24 6.82
C SER A 193 -4.53 4.57 6.32
N GLU A 194 -5.31 5.30 7.10
CA GLU A 194 -6.66 5.72 6.77
C GLU A 194 -6.68 6.67 5.54
N ALA A 195 -5.70 7.55 5.39
CA ALA A 195 -5.58 8.44 4.23
C ALA A 195 -5.42 7.66 2.91
N PHE A 196 -4.54 6.66 2.90
CA PHE A 196 -4.33 5.80 1.73
C PHE A 196 -5.51 4.84 1.49
N VAL A 197 -6.13 4.30 2.54
CA VAL A 197 -7.38 3.52 2.39
C VAL A 197 -8.47 4.35 1.73
N ARG A 198 -8.67 5.60 2.17
CA ARG A 198 -9.67 6.50 1.56
C ARG A 198 -9.34 6.83 0.12
N PHE A 199 -8.06 7.05 -0.19
CA PHE A 199 -7.61 7.24 -1.57
C PHE A 199 -8.04 6.05 -2.45
N PHE A 200 -7.81 4.82 -2.01
CA PHE A 200 -8.24 3.64 -2.78
C PHE A 200 -9.75 3.41 -2.77
N VAL A 201 -10.47 3.74 -1.70
CA VAL A 201 -11.94 3.66 -1.67
C VAL A 201 -12.56 4.57 -2.73
N GLU A 202 -12.01 5.77 -2.93
CA GLU A 202 -12.49 6.67 -3.98
C GLU A 202 -12.21 6.14 -5.40
N ILE A 203 -11.09 5.43 -5.59
CA ILE A 203 -10.70 4.89 -6.90
C ILE A 203 -11.45 3.59 -7.22
N VAL A 204 -11.49 2.65 -6.27
CA VAL A 204 -11.95 1.27 -6.49
C VAL A 204 -13.04 0.82 -5.53
N GLY A 205 -13.45 1.60 -4.54
CA GLY A 205 -14.41 1.16 -3.50
C GLY A 205 -15.78 0.71 -4.02
N HIS A 206 -16.16 1.17 -5.22
CA HIS A 206 -17.40 0.78 -5.89
C HIS A 206 -17.27 -0.51 -6.73
N TYR A 207 -16.13 -1.21 -6.70
CA TYR A 207 -15.89 -2.41 -7.51
C TYR A 207 -16.99 -3.47 -7.35
N SER A 208 -17.53 -3.62 -6.14
CA SER A 208 -18.52 -4.66 -5.81
C SER A 208 -19.81 -4.54 -6.62
N LEU A 209 -20.16 -3.33 -7.09
CA LEU A 209 -21.32 -3.07 -7.95
C LEU A 209 -21.13 -3.61 -9.38
N PHE A 210 -19.89 -3.90 -9.75
CA PHE A 210 -19.50 -4.39 -11.08
C PHE A 210 -19.02 -5.84 -11.05
N MET A 211 -19.16 -6.51 -9.90
CA MET A 211 -18.89 -7.94 -9.75
C MET A 211 -20.17 -8.72 -10.07
N ILE A 212 -20.24 -9.28 -11.27
CA ILE A 212 -21.40 -10.06 -11.72
C ILE A 212 -21.11 -11.56 -11.62
N PRO A 213 -22.14 -12.40 -11.47
CA PRO A 213 -21.97 -13.85 -11.62
C PRO A 213 -21.42 -14.19 -13.00
N ALA A 214 -20.37 -15.02 -13.04
CA ALA A 214 -19.80 -15.65 -14.21
C ALA A 214 -20.15 -17.14 -14.23
N GLU A 215 -19.66 -17.87 -15.24
CA GLU A 215 -19.82 -19.33 -15.28
C GLU A 215 -19.15 -20.00 -14.07
N LYS A 216 -19.73 -21.09 -13.55
CA LYS A 216 -19.22 -21.90 -12.41
C LYS A 216 -19.22 -21.24 -11.01
N GLU A 217 -20.21 -20.42 -10.68
CA GLU A 217 -20.33 -19.73 -9.37
C GLU A 217 -19.21 -18.73 -9.04
N GLU A 218 -18.31 -18.46 -9.99
CA GLU A 218 -17.32 -17.40 -9.86
C GLU A 218 -17.98 -16.04 -10.13
N LYS A 219 -17.46 -14.99 -9.51
CA LYS A 219 -17.83 -13.61 -9.89
C LYS A 219 -16.76 -13.09 -10.84
N ALA A 220 -17.14 -12.22 -11.77
CA ALA A 220 -16.21 -11.54 -12.65
C ALA A 220 -16.44 -10.03 -12.62
N LEU A 221 -15.36 -9.25 -12.64
CA LEU A 221 -15.44 -7.80 -12.75
C LEU A 221 -15.78 -7.37 -14.18
N GLN A 222 -16.86 -6.60 -14.35
CA GLN A 222 -17.17 -5.89 -15.60
C GLN A 222 -16.22 -4.69 -15.79
N ARG A 223 -14.98 -4.96 -16.24
CA ARG A 223 -13.88 -3.98 -16.35
C ARG A 223 -14.29 -2.68 -17.02
N GLU A 224 -14.93 -2.75 -18.20
CA GLU A 224 -15.33 -1.55 -18.93
C GLU A 224 -16.41 -0.74 -18.20
N ALA A 225 -17.42 -1.40 -17.65
CA ALA A 225 -18.52 -0.75 -16.93
C ALA A 225 -17.99 -0.07 -15.66
N PHE A 226 -17.12 -0.77 -14.91
CA PHE A 226 -16.41 -0.25 -13.75
C PHE A 226 -15.62 1.01 -14.11
N ARG A 227 -14.76 0.95 -15.13
CA ARG A 227 -13.97 2.12 -15.59
C ARG A 227 -14.85 3.27 -16.07
N LYS A 228 -15.93 3.01 -16.80
CA LYS A 228 -16.83 4.05 -17.32
C LYS A 228 -17.70 4.67 -16.22
N SER A 229 -17.79 4.01 -15.05
CA SER A 229 -18.68 4.44 -13.97
C SER A 229 -18.24 5.71 -13.27
N VAL A 230 -16.92 5.93 -13.17
CA VAL A 230 -16.38 7.16 -12.60
C VAL A 230 -16.58 8.31 -13.57
N SER A 231 -16.89 9.51 -13.07
CA SER A 231 -17.14 10.70 -13.91
C SER A 231 -15.86 11.43 -14.34
N SER A 232 -14.81 11.38 -13.52
CA SER A 232 -13.57 12.12 -13.72
C SER A 232 -12.73 11.51 -14.85
N LYS A 233 -12.47 12.29 -15.91
CA LYS A 233 -11.62 11.86 -17.04
C LYS A 233 -10.21 11.48 -16.58
N SER A 234 -9.64 12.20 -15.61
CA SER A 234 -8.31 11.87 -15.07
C SER A 234 -8.31 10.52 -14.33
N LEU A 235 -9.36 10.24 -13.56
CA LEU A 235 -9.52 8.97 -12.86
C LEU A 235 -9.75 7.82 -13.84
N ARG A 236 -10.54 8.02 -14.90
CA ARG A 236 -10.72 7.01 -15.97
C ARG A 236 -9.41 6.64 -16.64
N ARG A 237 -8.56 7.64 -16.95
CA ARG A 237 -7.25 7.42 -17.57
C ARG A 237 -6.30 6.68 -16.62
N PHE A 238 -6.30 7.04 -15.35
CA PHE A 238 -5.55 6.31 -14.34
C PHE A 238 -6.01 4.85 -14.24
N LEU A 239 -7.33 4.61 -14.11
CA LEU A 239 -7.91 3.26 -14.05
C LEU A 239 -7.57 2.42 -15.27
N GLU A 240 -7.55 3.02 -16.48
CA GLU A 240 -7.19 2.33 -17.71
C GLU A 240 -5.82 1.67 -17.65
N VAL A 241 -4.83 2.28 -16.99
CA VAL A 241 -3.49 1.70 -16.83
C VAL A 241 -3.41 0.86 -15.55
N PHE A 242 -3.95 1.37 -14.44
CA PHE A 242 -3.90 0.69 -13.14
C PHE A 242 -4.58 -0.68 -13.14
N MET A 243 -5.67 -0.84 -13.89
CA MET A 243 -6.39 -2.11 -13.96
C MET A 243 -5.61 -3.21 -14.69
N GLU A 244 -4.56 -2.87 -15.45
CA GLU A 244 -3.68 -3.81 -16.15
C GLU A 244 -2.55 -4.35 -15.25
N THR A 245 -2.44 -3.85 -14.02
CA THR A 245 -1.41 -4.26 -13.06
C THR A 245 -1.72 -5.62 -12.43
N GLN A 246 -0.67 -6.36 -12.05
CA GLN A 246 -0.82 -7.60 -11.28
C GLN A 246 -1.45 -7.35 -9.91
N MET A 247 -1.14 -6.22 -9.27
CA MET A 247 -1.76 -5.78 -8.03
C MET A 247 -3.28 -5.72 -8.15
N PHE A 248 -3.80 -5.06 -9.19
CA PHE A 248 -5.25 -4.99 -9.42
C PHE A 248 -5.83 -6.37 -9.75
N GLY A 249 -5.15 -7.15 -10.58
CA GLY A 249 -5.55 -8.53 -10.90
C GLY A 249 -5.71 -9.40 -9.65
N GLY A 250 -4.68 -9.43 -8.79
CA GLY A 250 -4.71 -10.17 -7.52
C GLY A 250 -5.80 -9.68 -6.57
N PHE A 251 -6.00 -8.36 -6.47
CA PHE A 251 -7.08 -7.77 -5.68
C PHE A 251 -8.47 -8.26 -6.11
N ILE A 252 -8.73 -8.31 -7.41
CA ILE A 252 -10.00 -8.79 -7.96
C ILE A 252 -10.13 -10.31 -7.77
N GLN A 253 -9.13 -11.08 -8.16
CA GLN A 253 -9.13 -12.55 -8.03
C GLN A 253 -9.43 -13.01 -6.59
N GLU A 254 -8.82 -12.36 -5.60
CA GLU A 254 -9.10 -12.65 -4.20
C GLU A 254 -10.59 -12.47 -3.85
N ARG A 255 -11.23 -11.43 -4.41
CA ARG A 255 -12.64 -11.08 -4.17
C ARG A 255 -13.61 -11.92 -4.99
N GLU A 256 -13.17 -12.46 -6.13
CA GLU A 256 -13.93 -13.43 -6.92
C GLU A 256 -14.06 -14.77 -6.17
N LEU A 257 -13.01 -15.18 -5.45
CA LEU A 257 -12.95 -16.45 -4.71
C LEU A 257 -13.51 -16.38 -3.28
N ARG A 258 -13.71 -15.19 -2.71
CA ARG A 258 -14.20 -15.01 -1.33
C ARG A 258 -15.66 -15.48 -1.18
N LYS A 259 -15.86 -16.62 -0.51
CA LYS A 259 -17.19 -17.21 -0.24
C LYS A 259 -17.98 -16.53 0.89
N GLN A 260 -17.29 -16.04 1.94
CA GLN A 260 -17.76 -15.14 3.01
C GLN A 260 -16.65 -15.12 4.08
N GLY A 261 -16.00 -13.98 4.29
CA GLY A 261 -14.87 -13.85 5.22
C GLY A 261 -14.92 -12.55 6.00
N ALA A 262 -14.05 -12.43 7.01
CA ALA A 262 -13.90 -11.19 7.77
C ALA A 262 -13.58 -10.02 6.83
N LYS A 263 -14.30 -8.91 6.99
CA LYS A 263 -14.08 -7.68 6.21
C LYS A 263 -12.86 -6.96 6.77
N GLY A 264 -11.85 -6.72 5.93
CA GLY A 264 -10.73 -5.86 6.28
C GLY A 264 -11.14 -4.39 6.34
N LEU A 265 -10.22 -3.52 6.78
CA LEU A 265 -10.48 -2.08 6.89
C LEU A 265 -10.98 -1.49 5.56
N PHE A 266 -10.36 -1.85 4.44
CA PHE A 266 -10.80 -1.38 3.13
C PHE A 266 -12.24 -1.80 2.81
N GLU A 267 -12.65 -3.05 3.07
CA GLU A 267 -14.03 -3.49 2.83
C GLU A 267 -15.04 -2.75 3.69
N VAL A 268 -14.69 -2.47 4.95
CA VAL A 268 -15.52 -1.66 5.85
C VAL A 268 -15.69 -0.25 5.28
N ARG A 269 -14.60 0.42 4.91
CA ARG A 269 -14.63 1.77 4.34
C ARG A 269 -15.31 1.84 2.98
N ALA A 270 -15.13 0.83 2.13
CA ALA A 270 -15.81 0.74 0.84
C ALA A 270 -17.32 0.60 1.02
N GLN A 271 -17.77 -0.18 2.00
CA GLN A 271 -19.19 -0.30 2.33
C GLN A 271 -19.76 1.02 2.86
N GLU A 272 -19.09 1.67 3.82
CA GLU A 272 -19.47 3.00 4.32
C GLU A 272 -19.58 4.00 3.17
N TYR A 273 -18.61 4.00 2.25
CA TYR A 273 -18.63 4.86 1.07
C TYR A 273 -19.87 4.61 0.21
N LEU A 274 -20.19 3.35 -0.09
CA LEU A 274 -21.36 2.97 -0.88
C LEU A 274 -22.68 3.40 -0.23
N GLU A 275 -22.80 3.30 1.09
CA GLU A 275 -23.98 3.75 1.84
C GLU A 275 -24.17 5.26 1.80
N THR A 276 -23.09 6.02 1.61
CA THR A 276 -23.19 7.48 1.44
C THR A 276 -23.59 7.89 0.03
N LEU A 277 -23.56 6.97 -0.94
CA LEU A 277 -24.06 7.24 -2.29
C LEU A 277 -25.59 7.34 -2.21
N PRO A 278 -26.22 8.25 -2.99
CA PRO A 278 -27.67 8.32 -3.01
C PRO A 278 -28.22 6.96 -3.40
N SER A 279 -28.91 6.28 -2.48
CA SER A 279 -29.88 5.27 -2.84
C SER A 279 -30.90 5.96 -3.72
N GLU A 280 -31.41 5.35 -4.76
CA GLU A 280 -32.86 5.39 -4.88
C GLU A 280 -33.36 4.21 -5.69
N GLU A 281 -34.43 3.66 -5.15
CA GLU A 281 -35.25 2.61 -5.73
C GLU A 281 -35.41 2.84 -7.25
N GLN A 282 -35.32 1.73 -7.98
CA GLN A 282 -35.52 1.64 -9.43
C GLN A 282 -34.31 2.02 -10.31
N SER A 283 -33.57 0.96 -10.65
CA SER A 283 -33.09 0.67 -12.01
C SER A 283 -32.40 1.84 -12.74
N GLY A 284 -31.07 1.85 -12.65
CA GLY A 284 -30.27 2.53 -13.66
C GLY A 284 -28.86 2.84 -13.20
N VAL A 285 -27.93 1.92 -13.49
CA VAL A 285 -26.47 2.15 -13.44
C VAL A 285 -26.11 3.52 -14.04
N ASN A 286 -26.84 3.98 -15.07
CA ASN A 286 -26.64 5.28 -15.74
C ASN A 286 -26.94 6.54 -14.91
N LYS A 287 -27.77 6.50 -13.86
CA LYS A 287 -27.97 7.66 -12.94
C LYS A 287 -26.95 7.65 -11.80
N PHE A 288 -26.53 6.46 -11.35
CA PHE A 288 -25.44 6.26 -10.38
C PHE A 288 -24.12 6.90 -10.88
N LEU A 289 -23.80 6.76 -12.18
CA LEU A 289 -22.60 7.39 -12.78
C LEU A 289 -22.61 8.92 -12.74
N LYS A 290 -23.79 9.56 -12.74
CA LYS A 290 -23.93 11.02 -12.61
C LYS A 290 -23.72 11.50 -11.17
N GLY A 291 -24.07 10.68 -10.17
CA GLY A 291 -23.92 10.99 -8.74
C GLY A 291 -22.46 11.05 -8.28
N LEU A 292 -21.63 10.09 -8.73
CA LEU A 292 -20.20 10.01 -8.42
C LEU A 292 -19.42 11.28 -8.81
N GLY A 293 -19.82 11.98 -9.88
CA GLY A 293 -19.19 13.25 -10.27
C GLY A 293 -19.59 14.47 -9.49
N SER A 294 -20.75 14.43 -8.83
CA SER A 294 -21.28 15.59 -8.12
C SER A 294 -20.78 15.71 -6.69
N ARG A 295 -20.25 14.63 -6.09
CA ARG A 295 -19.92 14.59 -4.67
C ARG A 295 -18.61 13.84 -4.38
N MET A 296 -17.50 14.45 -4.77
CA MET A 296 -16.26 14.31 -3.99
C MET A 296 -16.50 14.95 -2.62
N LYS A 297 -17.12 14.21 -1.69
CA LYS A 297 -17.56 14.73 -0.37
C LYS A 297 -16.41 15.15 0.55
N PHE A 298 -15.16 15.02 0.10
CA PHE A 298 -13.98 15.45 0.83
C PHE A 298 -13.59 16.93 0.61
N LEU A 299 -14.22 17.63 -0.35
CA LEU A 299 -13.87 19.03 -0.62
C LEU A 299 -14.64 20.07 0.24
N HIS A 300 -15.47 19.66 1.19
CA HIS A 300 -16.46 20.58 1.82
C HIS A 300 -16.59 20.53 3.34
N LYS A 301 -15.69 19.87 4.09
CA LYS A 301 -15.63 20.13 5.54
C LYS A 301 -14.52 21.13 5.82
N LYS A 302 -14.93 22.40 5.89
CA LYS A 302 -14.25 23.45 6.66
C LYS A 302 -14.15 23.03 8.12
#